data_AF-A0A948DXX1-F1
#
_entry.id   AF-A0A948DXX1-F1
#
_cell.length_a   1.000
_cell.length_b   1.000
_cell.length_c   1.000
_cell.angle_alpha   90.00
_cell.angle_beta   90.00
_cell.angle_gamma   90.00
#
_symmetry.space_group_name_H-M   'P 1'
#
loop_
_entity.id
_entity.type
_entity.pdbx_description
1 polymer ?
#
loop_
_entity_poly.entity_id
_entity_poly.type
_entity_poly.pdbx_seq_one_letter_code
_entity_poly.pdbx_strand_id
1 'polypeptide(L)'
;ELSDREEGFVPESAIPYKNLIPLEEIIAQAIDKRIGTKAVSRHYQNLIHHFKSEFFILLEASKEELYSVVEKKIASAIIMAREGKVDIKPGYDGLYGEIDILKEEEEPVQISLF
;
A
#
# COMPACT_ATOMS: atom_id res chain seq x y z
N GLU A 1 27.44 -20.67 -9.24
CA GLU A 1 26.40 -21.61 -8.77
C GLU A 1 25.24 -20.83 -8.18
N LEU A 2 24.13 -20.79 -8.92
CA LEU A 2 22.84 -20.20 -8.50
C LEU A 2 21.70 -21.23 -8.55
N SER A 3 21.91 -22.33 -9.27
CA SER A 3 20.90 -23.34 -9.62
C SER A 3 20.61 -24.37 -8.52
N ASP A 4 21.50 -24.51 -7.53
CA ASP A 4 21.39 -25.54 -6.47
C ASP A 4 20.69 -25.02 -5.19
N ARG A 5 20.19 -23.79 -5.21
CA ARG A 5 19.54 -23.17 -4.04
C ARG A 5 18.08 -23.61 -3.97
N GLU A 6 17.66 -24.04 -2.79
CA GLU A 6 16.24 -24.30 -2.52
C GLU A 6 15.41 -23.01 -2.67
N GLU A 7 14.14 -23.19 -3.02
CA GLU A 7 13.19 -22.08 -3.15
C GLU A 7 13.06 -21.35 -1.80
N GLY A 8 13.27 -20.03 -1.80
CA GLY A 8 13.28 -19.22 -0.58
C GLY A 8 14.60 -19.20 0.19
N PHE A 9 15.70 -19.75 -0.36
CA PHE A 9 17.02 -19.64 0.26
C PHE A 9 17.48 -18.17 0.37
N VAL A 10 17.61 -17.67 1.61
CA VAL A 10 18.16 -16.35 1.93
C VAL A 10 19.55 -16.52 2.54
N PRO A 11 20.61 -15.97 1.93
CA PRO A 11 21.96 -15.99 2.51
C PRO A 11 22.00 -15.28 3.87
N GLU A 12 22.84 -15.75 4.80
CA GLU A 12 23.00 -15.11 6.12
C GLU A 12 23.49 -13.65 6.03
N SER A 13 24.23 -13.30 4.97
CA SER A 13 24.72 -11.94 4.71
C SER A 13 23.77 -11.10 3.85
N ALA A 14 22.54 -11.57 3.60
CA ALA A 14 21.57 -10.84 2.80
C ALA A 14 21.14 -9.55 3.50
N ILE A 15 21.27 -8.43 2.79
CA ILE A 15 20.78 -7.13 3.26
C ILE A 15 19.25 -7.17 3.17
N PRO A 16 18.52 -6.88 4.27
CA PRO A 16 17.06 -6.90 4.25
C PRO A 16 16.54 -5.83 3.30
N TYR A 17 15.48 -6.16 2.57
CA TYR A 17 14.75 -5.23 1.72
C TYR A 17 13.35 -4.99 2.29
N LYS A 18 12.74 -3.88 1.88
CA LYS A 18 11.34 -3.57 2.18
C LYS A 18 10.60 -3.33 0.88
N ASN A 19 9.43 -3.95 0.75
CA ASN A 19 8.51 -3.67 -0.34
C ASN A 19 7.76 -2.37 0.01
N LEU A 20 7.83 -1.38 -0.87
CA LEU A 20 7.15 -0.10 -0.70
C LEU A 20 6.14 0.09 -1.82
N ILE A 21 4.94 0.52 -1.43
CA ILE A 21 3.88 0.93 -2.34
C ILE A 21 3.89 2.46 -2.36
N PRO A 22 3.80 3.11 -3.54
CA PRO A 22 3.76 4.57 -3.63
C PRO A 22 2.61 5.13 -2.79
N LEU A 23 2.85 6.26 -2.12
CA LEU A 23 1.86 6.87 -1.24
C LEU A 23 0.57 7.26 -1.99
N GLU A 24 0.69 7.70 -3.24
CA GLU A 24 -0.47 8.01 -4.07
C GLU A 24 -1.38 6.79 -4.31
N GLU A 25 -0.80 5.59 -4.48
CA GLU A 25 -1.58 4.36 -4.66
C GLU A 25 -2.31 3.98 -3.37
N ILE A 26 -1.62 4.07 -2.23
CA ILE A 26 -2.22 3.79 -0.92
C ILE A 26 -3.40 4.74 -0.66
N ILE A 27 -3.23 6.02 -0.95
CA ILE A 27 -4.29 7.03 -0.79
C ILE A 27 -5.44 6.75 -1.76
N ALA A 28 -5.12 6.47 -3.03
CA ALA A 28 -6.09 6.18 -4.07
C ALA A 28 -7.02 5.02 -3.67
N GLN A 29 -6.44 3.92 -3.20
CA GLN A 29 -7.23 2.79 -2.71
C GLN A 29 -8.00 3.12 -1.44
N ALA A 30 -7.38 3.81 -0.48
CA ALA A 30 -8.03 4.18 0.76
C ALA A 30 -9.32 4.99 0.52
N ILE A 31 -9.33 5.88 -0.48
CA ILE A 31 -10.49 6.73 -0.79
C ILE A 31 -11.35 6.22 -1.95
N ASP A 32 -11.08 5.00 -2.43
CA ASP A 32 -11.74 4.35 -3.58
C ASP A 32 -11.78 5.25 -4.83
N LYS A 33 -10.59 5.73 -5.24
CA LYS A 33 -10.40 6.56 -6.43
C LYS A 33 -9.21 6.09 -7.23
N ARG A 34 -9.16 6.50 -8.49
CA ARG A 34 -7.99 6.29 -9.33
C ARG A 34 -6.85 7.24 -8.94
N ILE A 35 -5.63 6.77 -9.17
CA ILE A 35 -4.40 7.56 -9.14
C ILE A 35 -4.57 8.74 -10.11
N GLY A 36 -4.01 9.91 -9.76
CA GLY A 36 -4.09 11.12 -10.58
C GLY A 36 -5.39 11.95 -10.44
N THR A 37 -6.34 11.51 -9.60
CA THR A 37 -7.50 12.38 -9.28
C THR A 37 -7.08 13.55 -8.38
N LYS A 38 -7.77 14.69 -8.51
CA LYS A 38 -7.53 15.88 -7.65
C LYS A 38 -7.68 15.57 -6.16
N ALA A 39 -8.55 14.62 -5.82
CA ALA A 39 -8.74 14.19 -4.43
C ALA A 39 -7.47 13.51 -3.89
N VAL A 40 -6.91 12.54 -4.62
CA VAL A 40 -5.67 11.85 -4.25
C VAL A 40 -4.52 12.85 -4.13
N SER A 41 -4.34 13.69 -5.15
CA SER A 41 -3.28 14.70 -5.16
C SER A 41 -3.37 15.65 -3.96
N ARG A 42 -4.58 16.07 -3.56
CA ARG A 42 -4.77 16.92 -2.38
C ARG A 42 -4.32 16.24 -1.08
N HIS A 43 -4.70 14.98 -0.86
CA HIS A 43 -4.27 14.23 0.34
C HIS A 43 -2.76 13.97 0.34
N TYR A 44 -2.22 13.61 -0.83
CA TYR A 44 -0.77 13.43 -1.02
C TYR A 44 -0.01 14.72 -0.68
N GLN A 45 -0.41 15.84 -1.27
CA GLN A 45 0.21 17.14 -1.00
C GLN A 45 0.08 17.53 0.47
N ASN A 46 -1.06 17.28 1.13
CA ASN A 46 -1.22 17.57 2.55
C ASN A 46 -0.22 16.80 3.42
N LEU A 47 -0.04 15.50 3.14
CA LEU A 47 0.93 14.67 3.84
C LEU A 47 2.37 15.14 3.58
N ILE A 48 2.72 15.43 2.32
CA ILE A 48 4.05 15.93 1.96
C ILE A 48 4.34 17.28 2.60
N HIS A 49 3.38 18.21 2.66
CA HIS A 49 3.58 19.50 3.33
C HIS A 49 3.84 19.33 4.83
N HIS A 50 3.22 18.35 5.49
CA HIS A 50 3.39 18.12 6.92
C HIS A 50 4.70 17.37 7.24
N PHE A 51 4.94 16.25 6.55
CA PHE A 51 6.05 15.33 6.86
C PHE A 51 7.30 15.55 6.00
N LYS A 52 7.22 16.38 4.96
CA LYS A 52 8.30 16.75 4.01
C LYS A 52 8.86 15.62 3.14
N SER A 53 8.66 14.35 3.52
CA SER A 53 9.23 13.19 2.83
C SER A 53 8.23 12.04 2.76
N GLU A 54 8.02 11.54 1.53
CA GLU A 54 7.23 10.33 1.30
C GLU A 54 7.85 9.11 2.00
N PHE A 55 9.18 8.96 1.91
CA PHE A 55 9.87 7.86 2.59
C PHE A 55 9.67 7.91 4.10
N PHE A 56 9.66 9.09 4.70
CA PHE A 56 9.37 9.23 6.14
C PHE A 56 7.94 8.76 6.45
N ILE A 57 6.96 9.15 5.62
CA ILE A 57 5.56 8.70 5.74
C ILE A 57 5.43 7.20 5.51
N LEU A 58 6.26 6.56 4.69
CA LEU A 58 6.18 5.13 4.43
C LEU A 58 7.02 4.29 5.40
N LEU A 59 8.00 4.87 6.11
CA LEU A 59 8.94 4.09 6.93
C LEU A 59 8.86 4.39 8.42
N GLU A 60 8.67 5.65 8.80
CA GLU A 60 8.98 6.13 10.16
C GLU A 60 7.79 6.84 10.85
N ALA A 61 6.91 7.52 10.10
CA ALA A 61 5.87 8.36 10.71
C ALA A 61 4.97 7.57 11.66
N SER A 62 4.66 8.12 12.83
CA SER A 62 3.87 7.42 13.84
C SER A 62 2.38 7.36 13.46
N LYS A 63 1.67 6.37 14.01
CA LYS A 63 0.21 6.21 13.82
C LYS A 63 -0.57 7.45 14.27
N GLU A 64 -0.14 8.05 15.38
CA GLU A 64 -0.77 9.23 15.98
C GLU A 64 -0.61 10.48 15.09
N GLU A 65 0.60 10.70 14.57
CA GLU A 65 0.85 11.81 13.63
C GLU A 65 0.04 11.64 12.35
N LEU A 66 0.00 10.43 11.77
CA LEU A 66 -0.81 10.17 10.58
C LEU A 66 -2.30 10.47 10.81
N TYR A 67 -2.86 10.07 11.95
CA TYR A 67 -4.26 10.35 12.29
C TYR A 67 -4.57 11.84 12.52
N SER A 68 -3.55 12.65 12.84
CA SER A 68 -3.74 14.09 13.01
C SER A 68 -3.82 14.84 11.67
N VAL A 69 -3.25 14.28 10.61
CA VAL A 69 -3.14 14.95 9.30
C VAL A 69 -4.17 14.44 8.29
N VAL A 70 -4.49 13.14 8.35
CA VAL A 70 -5.41 12.50 7.40
C VAL A 70 -6.48 11.67 8.10
N GLU A 71 -7.51 11.33 7.33
CA GLU A 71 -8.58 10.45 7.77
C GLU A 71 -8.05 9.09 8.23
N LYS A 72 -8.73 8.49 9.21
CA LYS A 72 -8.35 7.21 9.79
C LYS A 72 -8.19 6.11 8.76
N LYS A 73 -9.00 6.12 7.69
CA LYS A 73 -8.93 5.13 6.60
C LYS A 73 -7.59 5.20 5.86
N ILE A 74 -7.11 6.40 5.54
CA ILE A 74 -5.82 6.62 4.84
C ILE A 74 -4.66 6.23 5.75
N ALA A 75 -4.67 6.70 7.01
CA ALA A 75 -3.61 6.37 7.96
C ALA A 75 -3.51 4.86 8.23
N SER A 76 -4.64 4.16 8.38
CA SER A 76 -4.66 2.70 8.51
C SER A 76 -4.16 2.00 7.25
N ALA A 77 -4.50 2.48 6.05
CA ALA A 77 -3.98 1.93 4.80
C ALA A 77 -2.45 2.05 4.69
N ILE A 78 -1.89 3.20 5.08
CA ILE A 78 -0.43 3.39 5.15
C ILE A 78 0.20 2.37 6.10
N ILE A 79 -0.37 2.17 7.28
CA ILE A 79 0.15 1.22 8.27
C ILE A 79 0.06 -0.23 7.75
N MET A 80 -1.04 -0.61 7.11
CA MET A 80 -1.20 -1.95 6.54
C MET A 80 -0.20 -2.21 5.41
N ALA A 81 0.05 -1.20 4.56
CA ALA A 81 1.09 -1.27 3.53
C ALA A 81 2.49 -1.46 4.12
N ARG A 82 2.80 -0.81 5.26
CA ARG A 82 4.08 -1.00 5.96
C ARG A 82 4.26 -2.39 6.55
N GLU A 83 3.18 -2.95 7.07
CA GLU A 83 3.18 -4.29 7.65
C GLU A 83 3.14 -5.40 6.58
N GLY A 84 3.05 -5.05 5.30
CA GLY A 84 2.89 -6.01 4.20
C GLY A 84 1.55 -6.75 4.25
N LYS A 85 0.57 -6.24 5.00
CA LYS A 85 -0.79 -6.81 5.11
C LYS A 85 -1.68 -6.31 3.98
N VAL A 86 -1.20 -6.50 2.77
CA VAL A 86 -1.86 -6.09 1.53
C VAL A 86 -2.06 -7.34 0.68
N ASP A 87 -3.23 -7.47 0.06
CA ASP A 87 -3.43 -8.53 -0.92
C ASP A 87 -2.82 -8.05 -2.24
N ILE A 88 -1.89 -8.84 -2.80
CA ILE A 88 -1.16 -8.47 -4.02
C ILE A 88 -1.47 -9.54 -5.05
N LYS A 89 -2.24 -9.16 -6.07
CA LYS A 89 -2.42 -9.95 -7.28
C LYS A 89 -1.21 -9.69 -8.18
N PRO A 90 -0.31 -10.68 -8.37
CA PRO A 90 0.90 -10.47 -9.15
C PRO A 90 0.55 -10.16 -10.60
N GLY A 91 1.28 -9.22 -11.18
CA GLY A 91 1.20 -8.93 -12.61
C GLY A 91 1.80 -10.06 -13.44
N TYR A 92 1.37 -10.17 -14.70
CA TYR A 92 1.90 -11.15 -15.66
C TYR A 92 2.02 -10.52 -17.05
N ASP A 93 2.98 -11.02 -17.84
CA ASP A 93 3.15 -10.71 -19.27
C ASP A 93 3.06 -9.21 -19.63
N GLY A 94 3.73 -8.36 -18.85
CA GLY A 94 3.78 -6.91 -19.07
C GLY A 94 2.64 -6.11 -18.44
N LEU A 95 1.70 -6.76 -17.75
CA LEU A 95 0.70 -6.10 -16.91
C LEU A 95 1.22 -5.93 -15.48
N TYR A 96 0.98 -4.76 -14.89
CA TYR A 96 1.28 -4.50 -13.49
C TYR A 96 0.32 -5.29 -12.59
N GLY A 97 0.81 -5.71 -11.42
CA GLY A 97 -0.02 -6.34 -10.40
C GLY A 97 -1.04 -5.37 -9.83
N GLU A 98 -2.14 -5.92 -9.34
CA GLU A 98 -3.15 -5.16 -8.60
C GLU A 98 -2.92 -5.36 -7.11
N ILE A 99 -3.06 -4.30 -6.33
CA ILE A 99 -2.91 -4.33 -4.88
C ILE A 99 -4.31 -4.04 -4.31
N ASP A 100 -4.72 -4.75 -3.29
CA ASP A 100 -5.94 -4.48 -2.53
C ASP A 100 -5.55 -4.29 -1.05
N ILE A 101 -5.51 -3.02 -0.61
CA ILE A 101 -5.15 -2.62 0.77
C ILE A 101 -6.36 -2.67 1.72
N LEU A 102 -7.56 -2.54 1.16
CA LEU A 102 -8.81 -2.66 1.90
C LEU A 102 -9.34 -4.07 1.67
N LYS A 103 -9.25 -4.93 2.69
CA LYS A 103 -10.19 -6.04 2.78
C LYS A 103 -11.56 -5.44 3.00
N GLU A 104 -12.30 -5.24 1.92
CA GLU A 104 -13.74 -5.36 2.04
C GLU A 104 -13.98 -6.81 2.46
N GLU A 105 -14.51 -7.02 3.66
CA GLU A 105 -15.32 -8.22 3.87
C GLU A 105 -16.33 -8.19 2.73
N GLU A 106 -16.19 -9.11 1.77
CA GLU A 106 -17.13 -9.26 0.67
C GLU A 106 -18.52 -9.35 1.31
N GLU A 107 -19.31 -8.26 1.24
CA GLU A 107 -20.73 -8.42 1.40
C GLU A 107 -21.14 -9.34 0.24
N PRO A 108 -21.74 -10.51 0.53
CA PRO A 108 -21.99 -11.49 -0.50
C PRO A 108 -22.82 -10.82 -1.60
N VAL A 109 -22.26 -10.79 -2.80
CA VAL A 109 -22.94 -10.30 -4.00
C VAL A 109 -24.24 -11.08 -4.11
N GLN A 110 -25.33 -10.46 -3.67
CA GLN A 110 -26.65 -11.04 -3.79
C GLN A 110 -27.02 -10.95 -5.26
N ILE A 111 -26.65 -11.99 -6.02
CA ILE A 111 -27.07 -12.16 -7.40
C ILE A 111 -28.60 -12.20 -7.37
N SER A 112 -29.25 -11.12 -7.78
CA SER A 112 -30.69 -11.09 -7.96
C SER A 112 -31.03 -11.98 -9.15
N LEU A 113 -31.39 -13.23 -8.88
CA LEU A 113 -32.11 -14.09 -9.80
C LEU A 113 -33.61 -13.93 -9.53
N PHE A 114 -34.15 -12.78 -9.96
CA PHE A 114 -35.57 -12.58 -10.26
C PHE A 114 -35.71 -11.54 -11.37
#